data_AF-A0AAJ0FCV5-F1
#
_entry.id   AF-A0AAJ0FCV5-F1
#
_cell.length_a   1.000
_cell.length_b   1.000
_cell.length_c   1.000
_cell.angle_alpha   90.00
_cell.angle_beta   90.00
_cell.angle_gamma   90.00
#
_symmetry.space_group_name_H-M   'P 1'
#
loop_
_entity.id
_entity.type
_entity.pdbx_description
1 polymer ?
#
loop_
_entity_poly.entity_id
_entity_poly.type
_entity_poly.pdbx_seq_one_letter_code
_entity_poly.pdbx_strand_id
1 'polypeptide(L)'
;MSETGGCPDCGDSPLSTTGNVTGILTFAYAILASVVLFLAVIGTADNELQQLETSQEQTSRHIETLYRYFADLDGVAHPDLAAMREPIAVALDNWRRTARSLDVKIAEYRSIRSKVGRGLRWWFQQNDIKAAVAMLRTEKDDLSALLLTHLSMRLTTQDHQLRVLERLTMDVLRKGRT
;
A
#
# COMPACT_ATOMS: atom_id res chain seq x y z
N MET A 1 72.43 40.81 32.22
CA MET A 1 71.45 39.80 32.68
C MET A 1 70.32 39.77 31.67
N SER A 2 70.34 38.78 30.77
CA SER A 2 69.21 38.47 29.89
C SER A 2 69.32 36.98 29.61
N GLU A 3 68.57 36.20 30.39
CA GLU A 3 68.33 34.80 30.10
C GLU A 3 67.39 34.76 28.89
N THR A 4 67.97 34.58 27.71
CA THR A 4 67.24 34.09 26.54
C THR A 4 66.88 32.64 26.82
N GLY A 5 65.78 32.41 27.53
CA GLY A 5 65.11 31.11 27.61
C GLY A 5 64.59 30.76 26.23
N GLY A 6 65.44 30.12 25.42
CA GLY A 6 65.03 29.52 24.17
C GLY A 6 64.05 28.40 24.47
N CYS A 7 62.78 28.60 24.15
CA CYS A 7 61.84 27.49 24.01
C CYS A 7 62.46 26.53 22.98
N PRO A 8 62.82 25.28 23.36
CA PRO A 8 63.22 24.29 22.36
C PRO A 8 62.05 24.14 21.39
N ASP A 9 62.35 24.09 20.10
CA ASP A 9 61.37 23.83 19.03
C ASP A 9 60.31 22.86 19.53
N CYS A 10 59.12 23.40 19.78
CA CYS A 10 57.91 22.62 20.00
C CYS A 10 57.56 21.97 18.66
N GLY A 11 58.39 21.05 18.20
CA GLY A 11 58.10 20.21 17.06
C GLY A 11 56.77 19.53 17.34
N ASP A 12 55.81 19.73 16.43
CA ASP A 12 54.47 19.17 16.55
C ASP A 12 54.57 17.73 17.05
N SER A 13 54.06 17.51 18.28
CA SER A 13 54.18 16.21 18.92
C SER A 13 53.60 15.16 17.98
N PRO A 14 54.31 14.05 17.70
CA PRO A 14 53.84 13.02 16.76
C PRO A 14 52.46 12.45 17.17
N LEU A 15 52.11 12.55 18.45
CA LEU A 15 50.80 12.22 19.01
C LEU A 15 49.68 13.20 18.57
N SER A 16 49.99 14.48 18.43
CA SER A 16 49.07 15.53 17.95
C SER A 16 48.81 15.37 16.45
N THR A 17 49.86 15.08 15.67
CA THR A 17 49.76 14.84 14.23
C THR A 17 48.94 13.56 13.93
N THR A 18 49.18 12.48 14.69
CA THR A 18 48.38 11.24 14.56
C THR A 18 46.93 11.43 15.00
N GLY A 19 46.67 12.23 16.04
CA GLY A 19 45.31 12.58 16.46
C GLY A 19 44.51 13.31 15.36
N ASN A 20 45.12 14.32 14.73
CA ASN A 20 44.49 15.04 13.62
C ASN A 20 44.24 14.15 12.40
N VAL A 21 45.23 13.34 12.01
CA VAL A 21 45.09 12.40 10.88
C VAL A 21 43.98 11.38 11.14
N THR A 22 43.93 10.82 12.35
CA THR A 22 42.89 9.85 12.74
C THR A 22 41.50 10.51 12.76
N GLY A 23 41.41 11.75 13.26
CA GLY A 23 40.16 12.52 13.25
C GLY A 23 39.65 12.78 11.84
N ILE A 24 40.52 13.22 10.93
CA ILE A 24 40.18 13.47 9.52
C ILE A 24 39.74 12.17 8.84
N LEU A 25 40.46 11.07 9.05
CA LEU A 25 40.13 9.76 8.51
C LEU A 25 38.78 9.25 9.03
N THR A 26 38.50 9.42 10.31
CA THR A 26 37.23 9.01 10.92
C THR A 26 36.05 9.80 10.35
N PHE A 27 36.24 11.12 10.19
CA PHE A 27 35.24 11.99 9.56
C PHE A 27 35.00 11.62 8.09
N ALA A 28 36.07 11.41 7.32
CA ALA A 28 35.98 10.97 5.94
C ALA A 28 35.27 9.60 5.83
N TYR A 29 35.57 8.68 6.73
CA TYR A 29 34.90 7.38 6.80
C TYR A 29 33.40 7.52 7.11
N ALA A 30 33.04 8.40 8.05
CA ALA A 30 31.64 8.67 8.38
C ALA A 30 30.87 9.25 7.17
N ILE A 31 31.48 10.16 6.41
CA ILE A 31 30.89 10.67 5.16
C ILE A 31 30.71 9.55 4.14
N LEU A 32 31.76 8.75 3.90
CA LEU A 32 31.70 7.65 2.94
C LEU A 32 30.65 6.61 3.34
N ALA A 33 30.61 6.22 4.61
CA ALA A 33 29.60 5.30 5.14
C ALA A 33 28.18 5.86 4.97
N SER A 34 27.98 7.16 5.22
CA SER A 34 26.69 7.83 5.01
C SER A 34 26.27 7.79 3.53
N VAL A 35 27.20 8.07 2.60
CA VAL A 35 26.93 8.00 1.15
C VAL A 35 26.61 6.56 0.73
N VAL A 36 27.35 5.56 1.22
CA VAL A 36 27.11 4.15 0.90
C VAL A 36 25.73 3.70 1.41
N LEU A 37 25.38 4.05 2.65
CA LEU A 37 24.05 3.76 3.21
C LEU A 37 22.94 4.41 2.38
N PHE A 38 23.12 5.68 2.00
CA PHE A 38 22.16 6.40 1.16
C PHE A 38 21.97 5.75 -0.21
N LEU A 39 23.06 5.33 -0.86
CA LEU A 39 23.01 4.62 -2.14
C LEU A 39 22.37 3.23 -2.00
N ALA A 40 22.58 2.54 -0.88
CA ALA A 40 21.92 1.26 -0.61
C ALA A 40 20.39 1.41 -0.50
N VAL A 41 19.91 2.44 0.20
CA VAL A 41 18.48 2.77 0.31
C VAL A 41 17.89 3.16 -1.05
N ILE A 42 18.62 3.94 -1.85
CA ILE A 42 18.22 4.26 -3.22
C ILE A 42 18.13 3.01 -4.11
N GLY A 43 19.02 2.04 -3.88
CA GLY A 43 19.07 0.78 -4.62
C GLY A 43 17.85 -0.10 -4.42
N THR A 44 17.13 0.02 -3.30
CA THR A 44 15.92 -0.79 -3.01
C THR A 44 14.66 -0.23 -3.67
N ALA A 45 14.68 1.03 -4.11
CA ALA A 45 13.51 1.73 -4.65
C ALA A 45 12.90 1.03 -5.88
N ASP A 46 13.72 0.52 -6.79
CA ASP A 46 13.22 -0.17 -7.99
C ASP A 46 12.50 -1.49 -7.63
N ASN A 47 13.01 -2.24 -6.65
CA ASN A 47 12.37 -3.47 -6.16
C ASN A 47 11.05 -3.16 -5.43
N GLU A 48 11.04 -2.13 -4.58
CA GLU A 48 9.83 -1.70 -3.88
C GLU A 48 8.74 -1.25 -4.85
N LEU A 49 9.11 -0.47 -5.89
CA LEU A 49 8.18 -0.05 -6.94
C LEU A 49 7.60 -1.24 -7.71
N GLN A 50 8.43 -2.22 -8.09
CA GLN A 50 7.98 -3.42 -8.80
C GLN A 50 7.04 -4.28 -7.93
N GLN A 51 7.35 -4.41 -6.64
CA GLN A 51 6.48 -5.11 -5.69
C GLN A 51 5.14 -4.37 -5.53
N LEU A 52 5.16 -3.04 -5.51
CA LEU A 52 3.95 -2.23 -5.43
C LEU A 52 3.05 -2.45 -6.66
N GLU A 53 3.61 -2.34 -7.86
CA GLU A 53 2.92 -2.52 -9.14
C GLU A 53 2.27 -3.90 -9.21
N THR A 54 3.04 -4.96 -8.91
CA THR A 54 2.51 -6.34 -8.92
C THR A 54 1.41 -6.54 -7.88
N SER A 55 1.55 -5.99 -6.67
CA SER A 55 0.51 -6.08 -5.63
C SER A 55 -0.77 -5.33 -5.99
N GLN A 56 -0.65 -4.17 -6.64
CA GLN A 56 -1.76 -3.35 -7.07
C GLN A 56 -2.50 -4.01 -8.22
N GLU A 57 -1.78 -4.56 -9.20
CA GLU A 57 -2.37 -5.26 -10.34
C GLU A 57 -3.14 -6.51 -9.88
N GLN A 58 -2.56 -7.30 -8.97
CA GLN A 58 -3.24 -8.46 -8.38
C GLN A 58 -4.51 -8.04 -7.62
N THR A 59 -4.43 -7.00 -6.81
CA THR A 59 -5.58 -6.48 -6.05
C THR A 59 -6.67 -5.99 -6.98
N SER A 60 -6.30 -5.32 -8.06
CA SER A 60 -7.24 -4.80 -9.06
C SER A 60 -7.99 -5.91 -9.77
N ARG A 61 -7.27 -6.94 -10.25
CA ARG A 61 -7.87 -8.12 -10.86
C ARG A 61 -8.81 -8.85 -9.90
N HIS A 62 -8.44 -8.95 -8.63
CA HIS A 62 -9.26 -9.62 -7.62
C HIS A 62 -10.57 -8.88 -7.34
N ILE A 63 -10.50 -7.56 -7.13
CA ILE A 63 -11.69 -6.71 -6.91
C ILE A 63 -12.62 -6.72 -8.11
N GLU A 64 -12.08 -6.65 -9.32
CA GLU A 64 -12.88 -6.68 -10.54
C GLU A 64 -13.54 -8.06 -10.76
N THR A 65 -12.83 -9.14 -10.41
CA THR A 65 -13.40 -10.48 -10.44
C THR A 65 -14.54 -10.63 -9.45
N LEU A 66 -14.36 -10.16 -8.20
CA LEU A 66 -15.42 -10.13 -7.19
C LEU A 66 -16.62 -9.35 -7.71
N TYR A 67 -16.42 -8.13 -8.20
CA TYR A 67 -17.50 -7.32 -8.74
C TYR A 67 -18.26 -7.99 -9.88
N ARG A 68 -17.57 -8.67 -10.80
CA ARG A 68 -18.24 -9.42 -11.89
C ARG A 68 -19.09 -10.57 -11.35
N TYR A 69 -18.58 -11.34 -10.38
CA TYR A 69 -19.38 -12.37 -9.72
C TYR A 69 -20.64 -11.77 -9.09
N PHE A 70 -20.52 -10.60 -8.44
CA PHE A 70 -21.67 -9.92 -7.84
C PHE A 70 -22.66 -9.37 -8.86
N ALA A 71 -22.18 -8.79 -9.96
CA ALA A 71 -23.04 -8.28 -11.02
C ALA A 71 -23.85 -9.41 -11.69
N ASP A 72 -23.25 -10.58 -11.87
CA ASP A 72 -23.93 -11.78 -12.38
C ASP A 72 -24.98 -12.30 -11.38
N LEU A 73 -24.60 -12.32 -10.10
CA LEU A 73 -25.47 -12.71 -8.99
C LEU A 73 -26.67 -11.77 -8.78
N ASP A 74 -26.52 -10.47 -9.05
CA ASP A 74 -27.55 -9.44 -8.84
C ASP A 74 -28.68 -9.47 -9.88
N GLY A 75 -28.49 -10.11 -11.03
CA GLY A 75 -29.56 -10.29 -12.04
C GLY A 75 -30.79 -11.05 -11.53
N VAL A 76 -30.70 -11.66 -10.34
CA VAL A 76 -31.72 -12.50 -9.69
C VAL A 76 -32.20 -11.89 -8.35
N ALA A 77 -31.75 -10.67 -7.99
CA ALA A 77 -31.89 -10.13 -6.64
C ALA A 77 -33.22 -9.40 -6.36
N HIS A 78 -33.70 -9.51 -5.11
CA HIS A 78 -34.86 -8.82 -4.54
C HIS A 78 -34.69 -7.28 -4.49
N PRO A 79 -35.77 -6.48 -4.49
CA PRO A 79 -35.72 -5.01 -4.54
C PRO A 79 -34.98 -4.38 -3.35
N ASP A 80 -34.94 -5.02 -2.18
CA ASP A 80 -34.20 -4.52 -1.01
C ASP A 80 -32.67 -4.54 -1.21
N LEU A 81 -32.17 -5.42 -2.10
CA LEU A 81 -30.75 -5.50 -2.46
C LEU A 81 -30.35 -4.41 -3.48
N ALA A 82 -31.32 -3.81 -4.17
CA ALA A 82 -31.06 -2.71 -5.11
C ALA A 82 -30.50 -1.47 -4.40
N ALA A 83 -30.84 -1.27 -3.12
CA ALA A 83 -30.34 -0.15 -2.30
C ALA A 83 -28.82 -0.24 -2.02
N MET A 84 -28.23 -1.44 -2.01
CA MET A 84 -26.78 -1.62 -1.81
C MET A 84 -25.96 -1.46 -3.10
N ARG A 85 -26.62 -1.48 -4.27
CA ARG A 85 -25.95 -1.39 -5.57
C ARG A 85 -25.25 -0.05 -5.80
N GLU A 86 -25.90 1.05 -5.42
CA GLU A 86 -25.32 2.40 -5.55
C GLU A 86 -24.09 2.60 -4.64
N PRO A 87 -24.13 2.29 -3.33
CA PRO A 87 -22.95 2.35 -2.47
C PRO A 87 -21.77 1.52 -2.97
N ILE A 88 -22.02 0.30 -3.45
CA ILE A 88 -20.97 -0.58 -4.00
C ILE A 88 -20.36 0.02 -5.27
N ALA A 89 -21.20 0.56 -6.17
CA ALA A 89 -20.72 1.20 -7.39
C ALA A 89 -19.88 2.47 -7.11
N VAL A 90 -20.30 3.29 -6.14
CA VAL A 90 -19.57 4.49 -5.71
C VAL A 90 -18.22 4.11 -5.08
N ALA A 91 -18.20 3.12 -4.19
CA ALA A 91 -16.97 2.62 -3.57
C ALA A 91 -15.99 2.07 -4.63
N LEU A 92 -16.50 1.31 -5.60
CA LEU A 92 -15.69 0.78 -6.70
C LEU A 92 -15.12 1.89 -7.59
N ASP A 93 -15.90 2.92 -7.90
CA ASP A 93 -15.43 4.03 -8.73
C ASP A 93 -14.38 4.88 -8.00
N ASN A 94 -14.58 5.14 -6.69
CA ASN A 94 -13.58 5.78 -5.85
C ASN A 94 -12.27 4.98 -5.85
N TRP A 95 -12.36 3.68 -5.58
CA TRP A 95 -11.21 2.77 -5.61
C TRP A 95 -10.49 2.77 -6.96
N ARG A 96 -11.23 2.72 -8.09
CA ARG A 96 -10.67 2.81 -9.44
C ARG A 96 -9.99 4.16 -9.72
N ARG A 97 -10.50 5.26 -9.17
CA ARG A 97 -9.90 6.59 -9.31
C ARG A 97 -8.59 6.65 -8.54
N THR A 98 -8.56 6.18 -7.30
CA THR A 98 -7.36 6.12 -6.47
C THR A 98 -6.30 5.22 -7.11
N ALA A 99 -6.68 4.04 -7.61
CA ALA A 99 -5.77 3.11 -8.29
C ALA A 99 -5.15 3.74 -9.55
N ARG A 100 -5.96 4.35 -10.41
CA ARG A 100 -5.45 5.06 -11.60
C ARG A 100 -4.50 6.19 -11.25
N SER A 101 -4.78 6.94 -10.18
CA SER A 101 -3.88 8.01 -9.73
C SER A 101 -2.53 7.47 -9.28
N LEU A 102 -2.51 6.28 -8.65
CA LEU A 102 -1.30 5.61 -8.22
C LEU A 102 -0.50 5.08 -9.42
N ASP A 103 -1.18 4.48 -10.41
CA ASP A 103 -0.54 4.02 -11.65
C ASP A 103 0.16 5.14 -12.41
N VAL A 104 -0.49 6.30 -12.53
CA VAL A 104 0.10 7.49 -13.18
C VAL A 104 1.35 7.94 -12.43
N LYS A 105 1.32 7.97 -11.09
CA LYS A 105 2.50 8.30 -10.29
C LYS A 105 3.64 7.30 -10.51
N ILE A 106 3.36 5.99 -10.46
CA ILE A 106 4.35 4.93 -10.70
C ILE A 106 4.95 5.06 -12.12
N ALA A 107 4.13 5.33 -13.13
CA ALA A 107 4.58 5.55 -14.50
C ALA A 107 5.49 6.79 -14.62
N GLU A 108 5.14 7.88 -13.95
CA GLU A 108 5.98 9.08 -13.88
C GLU A 108 7.36 8.74 -13.29
N TYR A 109 7.41 7.96 -12.20
CA TYR A 109 8.67 7.50 -11.61
C TYR A 109 9.53 6.70 -12.58
N ARG A 110 8.90 5.79 -13.31
CA ARG A 110 9.60 4.92 -14.26
C ARG A 110 10.18 5.71 -15.43
N SER A 111 9.58 6.83 -15.80
CA SER A 111 10.07 7.71 -16.86
C SER A 111 11.43 8.36 -16.54
N ILE A 112 11.81 8.42 -15.26
CA ILE A 112 13.10 9.00 -14.84
C ILE A 112 14.24 8.04 -15.19
N ARG A 113 15.06 8.45 -16.17
CA ARG A 113 16.18 7.63 -16.69
C ARG A 113 17.32 7.41 -15.69
N SER A 114 17.57 8.36 -14.80
CA SER A 114 18.64 8.27 -13.79
C SER A 114 18.21 7.41 -12.60
N LYS A 115 18.97 6.34 -12.30
CA LYS A 115 18.74 5.51 -11.11
C LYS A 115 18.82 6.31 -9.80
N VAL A 116 19.84 7.16 -9.69
CA VAL A 116 20.04 8.02 -8.51
C VAL A 116 18.92 9.04 -8.38
N GLY A 117 18.55 9.70 -9.49
CA GLY A 117 17.46 10.67 -9.50
C GLY A 117 16.11 10.04 -9.16
N ARG A 118 15.86 8.81 -9.63
CA ARG A 118 14.65 8.06 -9.33
C ARG A 118 14.58 7.67 -7.86
N GLY A 119 15.67 7.14 -7.29
CA GLY A 119 15.70 6.78 -5.87
C GLY A 119 15.60 7.99 -4.94
N LEU A 120 16.20 9.12 -5.31
CA LEU A 120 16.09 10.36 -4.54
C LEU A 120 14.65 10.88 -4.53
N ARG A 121 13.98 10.88 -5.69
CA ARG A 121 12.57 11.28 -5.78
C ARG A 121 11.65 10.28 -5.08
N TRP A 122 11.93 8.98 -5.18
CA TRP A 122 11.23 7.93 -4.42
C TRP A 122 11.32 8.21 -2.93
N TRP A 123 12.52 8.46 -2.41
CA TRP A 123 12.72 8.75 -0.98
C TRP A 123 11.88 9.95 -0.50
N PHE A 124 11.82 11.02 -1.29
CA PHE A 124 11.00 12.20 -0.95
C PHE A 124 9.50 11.93 -0.95
N GLN A 125 8.99 11.09 -1.85
CA GLN A 125 7.55 10.86 -2.02
C GLN A 125 7.08 9.49 -1.52
N GLN A 126 7.96 8.68 -0.92
CA GLN A 126 7.63 7.34 -0.44
C GLN A 126 6.47 7.38 0.56
N ASN A 127 6.39 8.44 1.37
CA ASN A 127 5.30 8.64 2.33
C ASN A 127 3.95 8.89 1.64
N ASP A 128 3.93 9.68 0.57
CA ASP A 128 2.70 9.94 -0.20
C ASP A 128 2.20 8.67 -0.89
N ILE A 129 3.13 7.86 -1.41
CA ILE A 129 2.82 6.58 -2.05
C ILE A 129 2.30 5.59 -0.99
N LYS A 130 2.94 5.51 0.18
CA LYS A 130 2.46 4.71 1.32
C LYS A 130 1.08 5.15 1.77
N ALA A 131 0.82 6.46 1.82
CA ALA A 131 -0.49 7.00 2.18
C ALA A 131 -1.57 6.62 1.15
N ALA A 132 -1.27 6.75 -0.15
CA ALA A 132 -2.18 6.34 -1.21
C ALA A 132 -2.47 4.82 -1.19
N VAL A 133 -1.46 4.00 -0.91
CA VAL A 133 -1.61 2.54 -0.77
C VAL A 133 -2.43 2.19 0.47
N ALA A 134 -2.23 2.90 1.59
CA ALA A 134 -3.04 2.74 2.78
C ALA A 134 -4.51 3.11 2.50
N MET A 135 -4.76 4.20 1.79
CA MET A 135 -6.10 4.61 1.37
C MET A 135 -6.76 3.55 0.48
N LEU A 136 -6.04 3.01 -0.52
CA LEU A 136 -6.53 1.91 -1.35
C LEU A 136 -6.87 0.66 -0.54
N ARG A 137 -6.09 0.37 0.50
CA ARG A 137 -6.34 -0.76 1.39
C ARG A 137 -7.60 -0.56 2.21
N THR A 138 -7.79 0.62 2.78
CA THR A 138 -9.02 0.97 3.49
C THR A 138 -10.24 0.91 2.57
N GLU A 139 -10.16 1.48 1.36
CA GLU A 139 -11.25 1.42 0.37
C GLU A 139 -11.58 -0.02 -0.04
N LYS A 140 -10.57 -0.88 -0.17
CA LYS A 140 -10.76 -2.32 -0.40
C LYS A 140 -11.48 -2.99 0.77
N ASP A 141 -11.08 -2.69 2.00
CA ASP A 141 -11.66 -3.29 3.20
C ASP A 141 -13.13 -2.86 3.35
N ASP A 142 -13.43 -1.58 3.09
CA ASP A 142 -14.79 -1.04 3.04
C ASP A 142 -15.64 -1.73 1.96
N LEU A 143 -15.10 -1.87 0.74
CA LEU A 143 -15.78 -2.59 -0.34
C LEU A 143 -16.06 -4.04 0.06
N SER A 144 -15.07 -4.72 0.66
CA SER A 144 -15.21 -6.10 1.10
C SER A 144 -16.29 -6.24 2.18
N ALA A 145 -16.38 -5.29 3.11
CA ALA A 145 -17.42 -5.25 4.12
C ALA A 145 -18.83 -5.03 3.52
N LEU A 146 -18.96 -4.11 2.56
CA LEU A 146 -20.22 -3.89 1.85
C LEU A 146 -20.66 -5.15 1.09
N LEU A 147 -19.73 -5.81 0.40
CA LEU A 147 -20.00 -7.05 -0.34
C LEU A 147 -20.40 -8.21 0.59
N LEU A 148 -19.74 -8.36 1.73
CA LEU A 148 -20.11 -9.36 2.73
C LEU A 148 -21.49 -9.09 3.34
N THR A 149 -21.82 -7.82 3.57
CA THR A 149 -23.15 -7.42 4.07
C THR A 149 -24.24 -7.77 3.06
N HIS A 150 -23.99 -7.49 1.77
CA HIS A 150 -24.88 -7.86 0.67
C HIS A 150 -25.12 -9.37 0.60
N LEU A 151 -24.04 -10.17 0.67
CA LEU A 151 -24.14 -11.64 0.70
C LEU A 151 -24.94 -12.15 1.90
N SER A 152 -24.65 -11.62 3.08
CA SER A 152 -25.35 -11.99 4.32
C SER A 152 -26.85 -11.72 4.20
N MET A 153 -27.23 -10.54 3.72
CA MET A 153 -28.62 -10.14 3.52
C MET A 153 -29.33 -11.02 2.48
N ARG A 154 -28.62 -11.46 1.44
CA ARG A 154 -29.17 -12.40 0.47
C ARG A 154 -29.39 -13.78 1.08
N LEU A 155 -28.44 -14.31 1.85
CA LEU A 155 -28.56 -15.61 2.50
C LEU A 155 -29.73 -15.66 3.48
N THR A 156 -29.93 -14.60 4.27
CA THR A 156 -31.08 -14.53 5.20
C THR A 156 -32.40 -14.47 4.46
N THR A 157 -32.44 -13.79 3.30
CA THR A 157 -33.63 -13.73 2.45
C THR A 157 -33.95 -15.09 1.84
N GLN A 158 -32.95 -15.81 1.33
CA GLN A 158 -33.12 -17.17 0.80
C GLN A 158 -33.58 -18.16 1.88
N ASP A 159 -32.99 -18.08 3.07
CA ASP A 159 -33.40 -18.89 4.21
C ASP A 159 -34.86 -18.61 4.60
N HIS A 160 -35.28 -17.34 4.61
CA HIS A 160 -36.67 -16.97 4.84
C HIS A 160 -37.61 -17.57 3.78
N GLN A 161 -37.26 -17.46 2.49
CA GLN A 161 -38.05 -18.05 1.40
C GLN A 161 -38.17 -19.57 1.51
N LEU A 162 -37.09 -20.28 1.86
CA LEU A 162 -37.12 -21.73 2.09
C LEU A 162 -38.07 -22.11 3.22
N ARG A 163 -38.03 -21.40 4.36
CA ARG A 163 -38.95 -21.63 5.48
C ARG A 163 -40.41 -21.35 5.13
N VAL A 164 -40.68 -20.39 4.25
CA VAL A 164 -42.05 -20.13 3.75
C VAL A 164 -42.50 -21.28 2.86
N LEU A 165 -41.65 -21.75 1.96
CA LEU A 165 -41.94 -22.84 1.03
C LEU A 165 -42.18 -24.18 1.77
N GLU A 166 -41.40 -24.46 2.81
CA GLU A 166 -41.59 -25.59 3.71
C GLU A 166 -42.96 -25.55 4.38
N ARG A 167 -43.34 -24.38 4.93
CA ARG A 167 -44.67 -24.18 5.56
C ARG A 167 -45.81 -24.41 4.57
N LEU A 168 -45.73 -23.85 3.37
CA LEU A 168 -46.74 -24.04 2.32
C LEU A 168 -46.85 -25.51 1.91
N THR A 169 -45.74 -26.21 1.80
CA THR A 169 -45.71 -27.64 1.46
C THR A 169 -46.37 -28.49 2.56
N MET A 170 -46.08 -28.19 3.82
CA MET A 170 -46.71 -28.86 4.98
C MET A 170 -48.21 -28.58 5.06
N ASP A 171 -48.66 -27.36 4.76
CA ASP A 171 -50.08 -27.01 4.74
C ASP A 171 -50.84 -27.73 3.62
N VAL A 172 -50.25 -27.87 2.43
CA VAL A 172 -50.83 -28.63 1.31
C VAL A 172 -50.91 -30.12 1.66
N LEU A 173 -49.85 -30.71 2.20
CA LEU A 173 -49.85 -32.11 2.64
C LEU A 173 -50.88 -32.39 3.73
N ARG A 174 -51.14 -31.41 4.60
CA ARG A 174 -52.16 -31.51 5.65
C ARG A 174 -53.58 -31.42 5.10
N LYS A 175 -53.83 -30.51 4.14
CA LYS A 175 -55.15 -30.36 3.48
C LYS A 175 -55.50 -31.50 2.53
N GLY A 176 -54.51 -32.15 1.91
CA GLY A 176 -54.75 -33.29 1.01
C GLY A 176 -55.06 -34.61 1.72
N ARG A 177 -55.02 -34.65 3.06
CA ARG A 177 -55.23 -35.85 3.88
C ARG A 177 -56.58 -35.89 4.60
N THR A 178 -57.39 -34.84 4.42
CA THR A 178 -58.78 -34.69 4.91
C THR A 178 -59.73 -34.77 3.74
#